data_AF-A0A7W1HQ39-F1
#
_entry.id   AF-A0A7W1HQ39-F1
#
_cell.length_a   1.000
_cell.length_b   1.000
_cell.length_c   1.000
_cell.angle_alpha   90.00
_cell.angle_beta   90.00
_cell.angle_gamma   90.00
#
_symmetry.space_group_name_H-M   'P 1'
#
loop_
_entity.id
_entity.type
_entity.pdbx_description
1 polymer ?
#
loop_
_entity_poly.entity_id
_entity_poly.type
_entity_poly.pdbx_seq_one_letter_code
_entity_poly.pdbx_strand_id
1 'polypeptide(L)'
;MEERTQSYRLVTTTEDLAAVAKTLQGAEAIGVDLETTALSPRDGGVRLLQLATLEETFVIDVFEADDLSPLTEVLESGPVKVGHNLKFDHQFLDALHGVSLSPLFDTMLAAQVIDGGNYAASYSLESVVERYLDESLDKSEQRSDWSRGLSEAQLEYAARDAAVLLPLHERLAASLEEEGLDRISRIEFEAVASIAKMELAGVKLDVARWKELEVKVRERRDLAAERLESFFPPPEGVLPLEGLGPRLNLNSPKQITDAFRTLGIELPDTKVWTLLKVDHPAAKALLEYRELQKKLGTYLETYPGFISPKTGRIHANFLQCRVPTGRLACAAPNIQQIPHEDEFRRCFVAEDGNTLVIADYSQIELRILAEVS
;
A
#
# COMPACT_ATOMS: atom_id res chain seq x y z
N MET A 1 24.19 17.18 -23.67
CA MET A 1 22.89 17.19 -22.98
C MET A 1 22.15 18.38 -23.52
N GLU A 2 21.38 18.18 -24.59
CA GLU A 2 20.34 19.15 -24.94
C GLU A 2 19.28 19.04 -23.83
N GLU A 3 18.99 20.15 -23.15
CA GLU A 3 17.76 20.25 -22.36
C GLU A 3 16.61 19.91 -23.32
N ARG A 4 16.00 18.73 -23.14
CA ARG A 4 14.75 18.39 -23.81
C ARG A 4 13.68 19.30 -23.23
N THR A 5 13.62 20.56 -23.68
CA THR A 5 12.47 21.41 -23.48
C THR A 5 11.40 20.92 -24.43
N GLN A 6 10.74 19.81 -24.07
CA GLN A 6 9.48 19.46 -24.73
C GLN A 6 8.51 20.61 -24.46
N SER A 7 7.95 21.16 -25.53
CA SER A 7 6.92 22.19 -25.43
C SER A 7 5.67 21.56 -24.81
N TYR A 8 5.14 22.18 -23.76
CA TYR A 8 3.87 21.79 -23.20
C TYR A 8 2.74 22.71 -23.71
N ARG A 9 1.53 22.16 -23.81
CA ARG A 9 0.31 22.91 -24.13
C ARG A 9 -0.66 22.80 -22.97
N LEU A 10 -0.93 23.93 -22.31
CA LEU A 10 -2.01 24.03 -21.33
C LEU A 10 -3.37 23.96 -22.03
N VAL A 11 -4.25 23.10 -21.54
CA VAL A 11 -5.61 22.90 -22.05
C VAL A 11 -6.59 23.18 -20.91
N THR A 12 -7.46 24.16 -21.12
CA THR A 12 -8.43 24.60 -20.09
C THR A 12 -9.87 24.52 -20.55
N THR A 13 -10.14 24.04 -21.77
CA THR A 13 -11.50 23.94 -22.32
C THR A 13 -11.79 22.51 -22.79
N THR A 14 -13.03 22.06 -22.58
CA THR A 14 -13.50 20.75 -23.02
C THR A 14 -13.50 20.64 -24.55
N GLU A 15 -13.76 21.73 -25.27
CA GLU A 15 -13.73 21.76 -26.74
C GLU A 15 -12.36 21.41 -27.31
N ASP A 16 -11.28 21.82 -26.63
CA ASP A 16 -9.92 21.50 -27.04
C ASP A 16 -9.57 20.02 -26.81
N LEU A 17 -10.23 19.34 -25.86
CA LEU A 17 -9.94 17.94 -25.54
C LEU A 17 -10.20 16.99 -26.73
N ALA A 18 -11.18 17.29 -27.60
CA ALA A 18 -11.42 16.48 -28.79
C ALA A 18 -10.26 16.56 -29.79
N ALA A 19 -9.59 17.71 -29.89
CA ALA A 19 -8.41 17.86 -30.72
C ALA A 19 -7.21 17.12 -30.10
N VAL A 20 -7.03 17.22 -28.79
CA VAL A 20 -6.03 16.48 -28.02
C VAL A 20 -6.20 14.98 -28.22
N ALA A 21 -7.42 14.46 -28.04
CA ALA A 21 -7.73 13.05 -28.20
C ALA A 21 -7.32 12.52 -29.58
N LYS A 22 -7.61 13.30 -30.64
CA LYS A 22 -7.25 12.93 -32.01
C LYS A 22 -5.74 12.84 -32.22
N THR A 23 -4.96 13.73 -31.61
CA THR A 23 -3.49 13.66 -31.65
C THR A 23 -3.00 12.40 -30.94
N LEU A 24 -3.52 12.12 -29.74
CA LEU A 24 -3.09 10.99 -28.91
C LEU A 24 -3.46 9.62 -29.50
N GLN A 25 -4.60 9.51 -30.19
CA GLN A 25 -5.08 8.25 -30.77
C GLN A 25 -4.12 7.64 -31.80
N GLY A 26 -3.28 8.46 -32.44
CA GLY A 26 -2.28 8.00 -33.42
C GLY A 26 -0.99 7.46 -32.81
N ALA A 27 -0.78 7.64 -31.51
CA ALA A 27 0.43 7.19 -30.82
C ALA A 27 0.36 5.69 -30.49
N GLU A 28 1.52 5.05 -30.37
CA GLU A 28 1.60 3.67 -29.84
C GLU A 28 1.52 3.66 -28.30
N ALA A 29 2.15 4.66 -27.68
CA ALA A 29 2.19 4.86 -26.24
C ALA A 29 2.12 6.36 -25.91
N ILE A 30 1.54 6.68 -24.76
CA ILE A 30 1.45 8.04 -24.22
C ILE A 30 1.88 8.04 -22.75
N GLY A 31 2.62 9.06 -22.33
CA GLY A 31 2.90 9.30 -20.92
C GLY A 31 1.66 9.83 -20.22
N VAL A 32 1.33 9.30 -19.04
CA VAL A 32 0.20 9.73 -18.22
C VAL A 32 0.66 9.94 -16.79
N ASP A 33 0.28 11.08 -16.25
CA ASP A 33 0.48 11.45 -14.85
C ASP A 33 -0.73 12.27 -14.37
N LEU A 34 -0.89 12.40 -13.06
CA LEU A 34 -1.89 13.26 -12.42
C LEU A 34 -1.28 14.10 -11.30
N GLU A 35 -1.72 15.36 -11.23
CA GLU A 35 -1.58 16.15 -10.01
C GLU A 35 -2.92 16.26 -9.29
N THR A 36 -2.90 16.03 -7.98
CA THR A 36 -4.12 15.86 -7.17
C THR A 36 -4.09 16.74 -5.92
N THR A 37 -5.26 17.06 -5.39
CA THR A 37 -5.38 17.88 -4.17
C THR A 37 -5.30 17.08 -2.88
N ALA A 38 -5.23 15.75 -2.96
CA ALA A 38 -5.06 14.85 -1.82
C ALA A 38 -4.45 13.51 -2.26
N LEU A 39 -4.00 12.68 -1.31
CA LEU A 39 -3.44 11.35 -1.60
C LEU A 39 -4.50 10.25 -1.81
N SER A 40 -5.77 10.62 -1.97
CA SER A 40 -6.91 9.70 -2.04
C SER A 40 -8.09 10.38 -2.74
N PRO A 41 -8.75 9.71 -3.69
CA PRO A 41 -9.91 10.28 -4.40
C PRO A 41 -11.14 10.45 -3.50
N ARG A 42 -11.12 9.85 -2.31
CA ARG A 42 -12.15 10.12 -1.30
C ARG A 42 -12.00 11.52 -0.71
N ASP A 43 -10.80 12.09 -0.72
CA ASP A 43 -10.42 13.27 0.05
C ASP A 43 -10.04 14.49 -0.79
N GLY A 44 -9.76 14.30 -2.07
CA GLY A 44 -9.46 15.37 -3.02
C GLY A 44 -9.93 15.01 -4.42
N GLY A 45 -9.49 15.82 -5.38
CA GLY A 45 -9.80 15.68 -6.80
C GLY A 45 -8.56 15.74 -7.67
N VAL A 46 -8.74 15.51 -8.96
CA VAL A 46 -7.71 15.72 -9.98
C VAL A 46 -7.62 17.21 -10.28
N ARG A 47 -6.43 17.79 -10.14
CA ARG A 47 -6.15 19.18 -10.53
C ARG A 47 -5.66 19.21 -11.97
N LEU A 48 -4.65 18.41 -12.28
CA LEU A 48 -4.07 18.30 -13.62
C LEU A 48 -4.08 16.85 -14.09
N LEU A 49 -4.34 16.66 -15.38
CA LEU A 49 -4.09 15.43 -16.12
C LEU A 49 -3.07 15.73 -17.21
N GLN A 50 -1.93 15.06 -17.18
CA GLN A 50 -0.88 15.23 -18.17
C GLN A 50 -0.89 14.07 -19.15
N LEU A 51 -0.87 14.37 -20.45
CA LEU A 51 -0.82 13.39 -21.53
C LEU A 51 0.34 13.74 -22.47
N ALA A 52 1.41 12.96 -22.41
CA ALA A 52 2.63 13.21 -23.17
C ALA A 52 2.76 12.30 -24.39
N THR A 53 3.26 12.87 -25.47
CA THR A 53 3.79 12.17 -26.65
C THR A 53 5.30 12.44 -26.75
N LEU A 54 5.96 11.87 -27.76
CA LEU A 54 7.37 12.19 -28.02
C LEU A 54 7.57 13.65 -28.47
N GLU A 55 6.53 14.30 -28.98
CA GLU A 55 6.60 15.63 -29.60
C GLU A 55 6.08 16.74 -28.69
N GLU A 56 4.96 16.50 -28.00
CA GLU A 56 4.31 17.48 -27.12
C GLU A 56 3.69 16.84 -25.88
N THR A 57 3.59 17.63 -24.80
CA THR A 57 2.84 17.27 -23.60
C THR A 57 1.62 18.17 -23.43
N PHE A 58 0.44 17.57 -23.33
CA PHE A 58 -0.79 18.27 -22.98
C PHE A 58 -0.94 18.28 -21.46
N VAL A 59 -1.05 19.46 -20.88
CA VAL A 59 -1.35 19.65 -19.46
C VAL A 59 -2.79 20.13 -19.35
N ILE A 60 -3.69 19.26 -18.93
CA ILE A 60 -5.13 19.55 -18.86
C ILE A 60 -5.47 20.01 -17.46
N ASP A 61 -6.01 21.23 -17.33
CA ASP A 61 -6.59 21.71 -16.07
C ASP A 61 -8.00 21.12 -15.91
N VAL A 62 -8.12 20.12 -15.03
CA VAL A 62 -9.38 19.38 -14.83
C VAL A 62 -10.41 20.17 -14.02
N PHE A 63 -10.04 21.29 -13.37
CA PHE A 63 -11.04 22.16 -12.76
C PHE A 63 -11.69 23.09 -13.78
N GLU A 64 -11.01 23.39 -14.89
CA GLU A 64 -11.57 24.21 -15.98
C GLU A 64 -12.22 23.34 -17.08
N ALA A 65 -11.62 22.19 -17.40
CA ALA A 65 -12.14 21.19 -18.33
C ALA A 65 -12.54 19.90 -17.58
N ASP A 66 -13.68 19.94 -16.89
CA ASP A 66 -14.12 18.86 -15.99
C ASP A 66 -14.71 17.63 -16.71
N ASP A 67 -15.24 17.80 -17.92
CA ASP A 67 -15.72 16.72 -18.76
C ASP A 67 -14.60 16.07 -19.58
N LEU A 68 -14.06 14.97 -19.07
CA LEU A 68 -13.03 14.16 -19.73
C LEU A 68 -13.59 13.17 -20.77
N SER A 69 -14.90 13.18 -21.05
CA SER A 69 -15.51 12.24 -22.01
C SER A 69 -14.88 12.24 -23.41
N PRO A 70 -14.33 13.34 -23.96
CA PRO A 70 -13.62 13.30 -25.23
C PRO A 70 -12.35 12.45 -25.21
N LEU A 71 -11.77 12.19 -24.03
CA LEU A 71 -10.55 11.42 -23.84
C LEU A 71 -10.82 9.93 -23.52
N THR A 72 -12.07 9.52 -23.29
CA THR A 72 -12.40 8.17 -22.83
C THR A 72 -11.82 7.08 -23.74
N GLU A 73 -11.94 7.22 -25.07
CA GLU A 73 -11.41 6.22 -26.01
C GLU A 73 -9.88 6.07 -25.88
N VAL A 74 -9.16 7.20 -25.81
CA VAL A 74 -7.70 7.25 -25.64
C VAL A 74 -7.28 6.60 -24.32
N LEU A 75 -8.00 6.90 -23.24
CA LEU A 75 -7.65 6.44 -21.90
C LEU A 75 -8.02 4.97 -21.64
N GLU A 76 -9.12 4.47 -22.20
CA GLU A 76 -9.64 3.13 -21.89
C GLU A 76 -9.30 2.04 -22.93
N SER A 77 -9.00 2.44 -24.17
CA SER A 77 -8.79 1.47 -25.26
C SER A 77 -7.77 1.86 -26.32
N GLY A 78 -7.29 3.11 -26.31
CA GLY A 78 -6.33 3.63 -27.28
C GLY A 78 -4.87 3.26 -26.95
N PRO A 79 -3.91 4.18 -27.09
CA PRO A 79 -2.48 3.92 -26.92
C PRO A 79 -2.13 3.32 -25.56
N VAL A 80 -0.96 2.72 -25.41
CA VAL A 80 -0.47 2.27 -24.09
C VAL A 80 -0.30 3.47 -23.16
N LYS A 81 -0.92 3.42 -21.98
CA LYS A 81 -0.74 4.42 -20.93
C LYS A 81 0.51 4.07 -20.14
N VAL A 82 1.58 4.81 -20.38
CA VAL A 82 2.82 4.71 -19.63
C VAL A 82 2.73 5.66 -18.44
N GLY A 83 2.85 5.12 -17.24
CA GLY A 83 2.81 5.93 -16.01
C GLY A 83 3.75 5.40 -14.95
N HIS A 84 3.78 6.05 -13.81
CA HIS A 84 4.56 5.61 -12.65
C HIS A 84 3.63 5.47 -11.45
N ASN A 85 3.48 4.25 -10.93
CA ASN A 85 2.48 3.96 -9.89
C ASN A 85 1.04 4.27 -10.36
N LEU A 86 0.70 3.79 -11.55
CA LEU A 86 -0.58 4.00 -12.25
C LEU A 86 -1.81 3.56 -11.46
N LYS A 87 -1.64 2.74 -10.41
CA LYS A 87 -2.72 2.43 -9.47
C LYS A 87 -3.30 3.72 -8.86
N PHE A 88 -2.46 4.69 -8.53
CA PHE A 88 -2.88 5.97 -7.97
C PHE A 88 -3.72 6.75 -8.98
N ASP A 89 -3.23 6.92 -10.20
CA ASP A 89 -3.90 7.64 -11.27
C ASP A 89 -5.24 6.99 -11.64
N HIS A 90 -5.22 5.66 -11.78
CA HIS A 90 -6.42 4.86 -12.04
C HIS A 90 -7.46 5.03 -10.93
N GLN A 91 -7.06 5.08 -9.65
CA GLN A 91 -8.01 5.30 -8.56
C GLN A 91 -8.73 6.64 -8.66
N PHE A 92 -8.03 7.71 -9.04
CA PHE A 92 -8.63 9.03 -9.23
C PHE A 92 -9.56 9.08 -10.43
N LEU A 93 -9.11 8.58 -11.57
CA LEU A 93 -9.90 8.59 -12.81
C LEU A 93 -11.14 7.70 -12.73
N ASP A 94 -11.04 6.49 -12.17
CA ASP A 94 -12.18 5.57 -12.01
C ASP A 94 -13.20 6.13 -11.02
N ALA A 95 -12.75 6.62 -9.85
CA ALA A 95 -13.67 7.07 -8.80
C ALA A 95 -14.36 8.41 -9.10
N LEU A 96 -13.70 9.34 -9.79
CA LEU A 96 -14.21 10.70 -10.02
C LEU A 96 -14.76 10.92 -11.42
N HIS A 97 -14.23 10.22 -12.43
CA HIS A 97 -14.59 10.43 -13.83
C HIS A 97 -15.11 9.16 -14.51
N GLY A 98 -15.14 8.01 -13.81
CA GLY A 98 -15.60 6.75 -14.38
C GLY A 98 -14.71 6.19 -15.49
N VAL A 99 -13.44 6.61 -15.54
CA VAL A 99 -12.48 6.24 -16.58
C VAL A 99 -11.57 5.12 -16.07
N SER A 100 -11.53 4.01 -16.80
CA SER A 100 -10.70 2.85 -16.49
C SER A 100 -9.49 2.77 -17.42
N LEU A 101 -8.33 3.27 -16.97
CA LEU A 101 -7.09 3.26 -17.77
C LEU A 101 -6.72 1.86 -18.29
N SER A 102 -6.55 1.72 -19.60
CA SER A 102 -6.14 0.46 -20.27
C SER A 102 -5.78 0.68 -21.74
N PRO A 103 -4.75 0.05 -22.33
CA PRO A 103 -3.77 -0.83 -21.69
C PRO A 103 -2.70 -0.01 -20.93
N LEU A 104 -2.02 -0.65 -19.97
CA LEU A 104 -1.10 0.00 -19.05
C LEU A 104 0.35 -0.48 -19.21
N PHE A 105 1.29 0.42 -18.99
CA PHE A 105 2.69 0.12 -18.68
C PHE A 105 3.11 0.94 -17.45
N ASP A 106 3.25 0.27 -16.30
CA ASP A 106 3.66 0.94 -15.07
C ASP A 106 5.16 0.83 -14.87
N THR A 107 5.87 1.95 -14.98
CA THR A 107 7.34 2.01 -14.88
C THR A 107 7.85 1.63 -13.48
N MET A 108 7.06 1.86 -12.42
CA MET A 108 7.42 1.42 -11.07
C MET A 108 7.36 -0.10 -10.98
N LEU A 109 6.27 -0.70 -11.47
CA LEU A 109 6.10 -2.16 -11.46
C LEU A 109 7.11 -2.85 -12.38
N ALA A 110 7.38 -2.29 -13.56
CA ALA A 110 8.40 -2.79 -14.47
C ALA A 110 9.78 -2.87 -13.79
N ALA A 111 10.21 -1.77 -13.15
CA ALA A 111 11.48 -1.73 -12.43
C ALA A 111 11.52 -2.72 -11.24
N GLN A 112 10.41 -2.87 -10.51
CA GLN A 112 10.32 -3.83 -9.39
C GLN A 112 10.37 -5.29 -9.86
N VAL A 113 9.75 -5.60 -11.00
CA VAL A 113 9.79 -6.93 -11.62
C VAL A 113 11.21 -7.27 -12.07
N ILE A 114 11.90 -6.35 -12.74
CA ILE A 114 13.30 -6.51 -13.16
C ILE A 114 14.21 -6.76 -11.94
N ASP A 115 14.05 -5.97 -10.87
CA ASP A 115 14.87 -6.09 -9.66
C ASP A 115 14.45 -7.25 -8.73
N GLY A 116 13.47 -8.06 -9.11
CA GLY A 116 12.98 -9.20 -8.32
C GLY A 116 12.42 -8.80 -6.95
N GLY A 117 11.79 -7.62 -6.86
CA GLY A 117 11.20 -7.11 -5.63
C GLY A 117 12.23 -6.78 -4.53
N ASN A 118 13.42 -6.31 -4.91
CA ASN A 118 14.46 -5.89 -3.97
C ASN A 118 13.94 -4.77 -3.05
N TYR A 119 13.70 -5.11 -1.78
CA TYR A 119 13.13 -4.20 -0.78
C TYR A 119 14.05 -3.06 -0.34
N ALA A 120 15.36 -3.17 -0.62
CA ALA A 120 16.34 -2.16 -0.25
C ALA A 120 16.44 -1.02 -1.28
N ALA A 121 15.97 -1.26 -2.51
CA ALA A 121 15.98 -0.25 -3.57
C ALA A 121 14.80 0.72 -3.43
N SER A 122 15.03 1.98 -3.84
CA SER A 122 13.97 2.95 -4.07
C SER A 122 13.39 2.76 -5.47
N TYR A 123 12.07 2.85 -5.60
CA TYR A 123 11.37 2.82 -6.88
C TYR A 123 10.50 4.06 -7.07
N SER A 124 10.89 5.20 -6.49
CA SER A 124 10.29 6.48 -6.89
C SER A 124 10.66 6.81 -8.33
N LEU A 125 9.85 7.62 -9.00
CA LEU A 125 10.07 8.02 -10.40
C LEU A 125 11.50 8.55 -10.59
N GLU A 126 11.94 9.47 -9.76
CA GLU A 126 13.32 9.99 -9.77
C GLU A 126 14.37 8.86 -9.66
N SER A 127 14.23 7.93 -8.71
CA SER A 127 15.23 6.85 -8.54
C SER A 127 15.26 5.88 -9.73
N VAL A 128 14.13 5.72 -10.43
CA VAL A 128 14.04 4.88 -11.62
C VAL A 128 14.59 5.64 -12.84
N VAL A 129 14.27 6.92 -13.00
CA VAL A 129 14.83 7.78 -14.05
C VAL A 129 16.34 7.90 -13.92
N GLU A 130 16.86 8.14 -12.72
CA GLU A 130 18.31 8.17 -12.48
C GLU A 130 18.97 6.83 -12.85
N ARG A 131 18.37 5.70 -12.44
CA ARG A 131 18.93 4.37 -12.69
C ARG A 131 18.93 3.95 -14.16
N TYR A 132 17.88 4.29 -14.91
CA TYR A 132 17.68 3.77 -16.27
C TYR A 132 17.97 4.79 -17.38
N LEU A 133 17.96 6.09 -17.07
CA LEU A 133 18.22 7.18 -18.03
C LEU A 133 19.47 8.01 -17.71
N ASP A 134 20.09 7.83 -16.53
CA ASP A 134 21.18 8.68 -16.03
C ASP A 134 20.79 10.18 -15.96
N GLU A 135 19.50 10.46 -15.70
CA GLU A 135 18.93 11.81 -15.61
C GLU A 135 18.45 12.13 -14.19
N SER A 136 18.50 13.41 -13.79
CA SER A 136 17.94 13.88 -12.51
C SER A 136 16.63 14.65 -12.74
N LEU A 137 15.59 14.32 -11.99
CA LEU A 137 14.35 15.10 -11.96
C LEU A 137 14.43 16.19 -10.89
N ASP A 138 13.92 17.38 -11.22
CA ASP A 138 13.69 18.42 -10.23
C ASP A 138 12.46 18.05 -9.39
N LYS A 139 12.52 18.27 -8.07
CA LYS A 139 11.46 17.96 -7.10
C LYS A 139 10.80 19.20 -6.50
N SER A 140 11.18 20.37 -6.97
CA SER A 140 10.76 21.67 -6.41
C SER A 140 9.24 21.75 -6.21
N GLU A 141 8.45 21.28 -7.17
CA GLU A 141 6.98 21.40 -7.16
C GLU A 141 6.22 20.13 -6.75
N GLN A 142 6.90 19.02 -6.46
CA GLN A 142 6.27 17.73 -6.08
C GLN A 142 5.34 17.84 -4.86
N ARG A 143 5.60 18.78 -3.96
CA ARG A 143 4.80 19.02 -2.74
C ARG A 143 4.11 20.37 -2.76
N SER A 144 3.94 20.94 -3.94
CA SER A 144 3.27 22.22 -4.13
C SER A 144 1.79 22.11 -3.76
N ASP A 145 1.17 23.26 -3.46
CA ASP A 145 -0.26 23.32 -3.17
C ASP A 145 -1.04 23.42 -4.50
N TRP A 146 -1.48 22.25 -4.99
CA TRP A 146 -2.26 22.12 -6.23
C TRP A 146 -3.70 22.66 -6.11
N SER A 147 -4.14 23.12 -4.94
CA SER A 147 -5.49 23.68 -4.75
C SER A 147 -5.63 25.16 -5.12
N ARG A 148 -4.51 25.83 -5.41
CA ARG A 148 -4.44 27.27 -5.73
C ARG A 148 -4.22 27.50 -7.22
N GLY A 149 -4.11 28.77 -7.61
CA GLY A 149 -3.74 29.14 -8.99
C GLY A 149 -2.40 28.52 -9.38
N LEU A 150 -2.31 28.02 -10.61
CA LEU A 150 -1.14 27.31 -11.12
C LEU A 150 -0.03 28.30 -11.48
N SER A 151 1.19 28.01 -11.03
CA SER A 151 2.38 28.72 -11.47
C SER A 151 2.97 28.08 -12.74
N GLU A 152 3.77 28.85 -13.49
CA GLU A 152 4.50 28.33 -14.64
C GLU A 152 5.39 27.13 -14.26
N ALA A 153 6.07 27.21 -13.11
CA ALA A 153 6.93 26.14 -12.62
C ALA A 153 6.15 24.83 -12.34
N GLN A 154 4.92 24.96 -11.82
CA GLN A 154 4.04 23.81 -11.61
C GLN A 154 3.64 23.13 -12.92
N LEU A 155 3.34 23.93 -13.95
CA LEU A 155 2.98 23.42 -15.28
C LEU A 155 4.18 22.75 -15.97
N GLU A 156 5.37 23.36 -15.87
CA GLU A 156 6.61 22.78 -16.40
C GLU A 156 6.99 21.47 -15.69
N TYR A 157 6.86 21.43 -14.36
CA TYR A 157 7.08 20.23 -13.55
C TYR A 157 6.15 19.09 -14.01
N ALA A 158 4.85 19.36 -14.03
CA ALA A 158 3.81 18.44 -14.48
C ALA A 158 4.09 17.89 -15.88
N ALA A 159 4.40 18.78 -16.83
CA ALA A 159 4.68 18.38 -18.20
C ALA A 159 5.91 17.47 -18.31
N ARG A 160 6.94 17.73 -17.49
CA ARG A 160 8.19 16.98 -17.50
C ARG A 160 8.02 15.58 -16.91
N ASP A 161 7.25 15.43 -15.84
CA ASP A 161 7.00 14.14 -15.20
C ASP A 161 6.24 13.19 -16.16
N ALA A 162 5.29 13.69 -16.94
CA ALA A 162 4.64 12.88 -17.97
C ALA A 162 5.57 12.57 -19.17
N ALA A 163 6.38 13.54 -19.59
CA ALA A 163 7.30 13.43 -20.71
C ALA A 163 8.38 12.35 -20.53
N VAL A 164 9.01 12.32 -19.35
CA VAL A 164 10.14 11.42 -19.06
C VAL A 164 9.74 9.94 -19.06
N LEU A 165 8.45 9.64 -18.92
CA LEU A 165 7.91 8.29 -18.91
C LEU A 165 8.13 7.55 -20.23
N LEU A 166 8.07 8.25 -21.37
CA LEU A 166 8.20 7.62 -22.68
C LEU A 166 9.60 7.04 -22.96
N PRO A 167 10.71 7.80 -22.80
CA PRO A 167 12.05 7.22 -22.92
C PRO A 167 12.32 6.19 -21.82
N LEU A 168 11.72 6.35 -20.63
CA LEU A 168 11.83 5.36 -19.57
C LEU A 168 11.13 4.05 -19.94
N HIS A 169 9.96 4.11 -20.58
CA HIS A 169 9.25 2.96 -21.12
C HIS A 169 10.09 2.20 -22.14
N GLU A 170 10.72 2.89 -23.09
CA GLU A 170 11.59 2.23 -24.08
C GLU A 170 12.71 1.42 -23.40
N ARG A 171 13.37 2.00 -22.39
CA ARG A 171 14.44 1.32 -21.65
C ARG A 171 13.93 0.13 -20.83
N LEU A 172 12.86 0.32 -20.07
CA LEU A 172 12.31 -0.72 -19.21
C LEU A 172 11.68 -1.86 -20.03
N ALA A 173 11.00 -1.55 -21.14
CA ALA A 173 10.44 -2.56 -22.03
C ALA A 173 11.54 -3.43 -22.64
N ALA A 174 12.65 -2.83 -23.09
CA ALA A 174 13.80 -3.57 -23.59
C ALA A 174 14.43 -4.47 -22.52
N SER A 175 14.58 -3.98 -21.28
CA SER A 175 15.06 -4.80 -20.16
C SER A 175 14.12 -5.95 -19.80
N LEU A 176 12.80 -5.72 -19.81
CA LEU A 176 11.82 -6.77 -19.57
C LEU A 176 11.88 -7.89 -20.63
N GLU A 177 12.07 -7.51 -21.90
CA GLU A 177 12.20 -8.47 -23.01
C GLU A 177 13.51 -9.26 -22.90
N GLU A 178 14.64 -8.58 -22.61
CA GLU A 178 15.95 -9.21 -22.46
C GLU A 178 15.98 -10.27 -21.35
N GLU A 179 15.30 -9.99 -20.23
CA GLU A 179 15.18 -10.91 -19.09
C GLU A 179 14.03 -11.93 -19.25
N GLY A 180 13.24 -11.86 -20.32
CA GLY A 180 12.10 -12.76 -20.58
C GLY A 180 10.94 -12.58 -19.60
N LEU A 181 10.75 -11.37 -19.07
CA LEU A 181 9.78 -11.03 -18.03
C LEU A 181 8.46 -10.46 -18.57
N ASP A 182 8.27 -10.40 -19.89
CA ASP A 182 7.08 -9.81 -20.55
C ASP A 182 5.75 -10.36 -20.04
N ARG A 183 5.69 -11.67 -19.82
CA ARG A 183 4.46 -12.31 -19.33
C ARG A 183 4.17 -11.91 -17.88
N ILE A 184 5.20 -11.80 -17.06
CA ILE A 184 5.06 -11.47 -15.64
C ILE A 184 4.67 -9.99 -15.49
N SER A 185 5.36 -9.08 -16.18
CA SER A 185 5.03 -7.65 -16.17
C SER A 185 3.61 -7.40 -16.66
N ARG A 186 3.16 -8.10 -17.72
CA ARG A 186 1.78 -8.00 -18.21
C ARG A 186 0.74 -8.39 -17.16
N ILE A 187 0.95 -9.48 -16.42
CA ILE A 187 0.04 -9.89 -15.34
C ILE A 187 -0.06 -8.79 -14.28
N GLU A 188 1.07 -8.18 -13.91
CA GLU A 188 1.10 -7.10 -12.92
C GLU A 188 0.40 -5.83 -13.42
N PHE A 189 0.61 -5.45 -14.68
CA PHE A 189 -0.06 -4.28 -15.27
C PHE A 189 -1.57 -4.48 -15.40
N GLU A 190 -2.02 -5.65 -15.85
CA GLU A 190 -3.45 -5.99 -15.98
C GLU A 190 -4.15 -6.06 -14.61
N ALA A 191 -3.41 -6.38 -13.54
CA ALA A 191 -3.95 -6.43 -12.18
C ALA A 191 -4.21 -5.05 -11.55
N VAL A 192 -3.59 -3.98 -12.06
CA VAL A 192 -3.65 -2.62 -11.47
C VAL A 192 -5.09 -2.16 -11.28
N ALA A 193 -5.93 -2.25 -12.32
CA ALA A 193 -7.32 -1.80 -12.27
C ALA A 193 -8.15 -2.57 -11.21
N SER A 194 -7.94 -3.89 -11.13
CA SER A 194 -8.65 -4.73 -10.16
C SER A 194 -8.22 -4.42 -8.73
N ILE A 195 -6.93 -4.18 -8.50
CA ILE A 195 -6.39 -3.82 -7.19
C ILE A 195 -6.86 -2.42 -6.78
N ALA A 196 -6.83 -1.45 -7.70
CA ALA A 196 -7.36 -0.11 -7.47
C ALA A 196 -8.84 -0.15 -7.02
N LYS A 197 -9.68 -0.92 -7.73
CA LYS A 197 -11.10 -1.12 -7.38
C LYS A 197 -11.29 -1.80 -6.04
N MET A 198 -10.49 -2.82 -5.74
CA MET A 198 -10.50 -3.48 -4.43
C MET A 198 -10.19 -2.50 -3.29
N GLU A 199 -9.19 -1.63 -3.46
CA GLU A 199 -8.83 -0.61 -2.49
C GLU A 199 -9.92 0.47 -2.33
N LEU A 200 -10.51 0.92 -3.44
CA LEU A 200 -11.60 1.89 -3.44
C LEU A 200 -12.85 1.33 -2.73
N ALA A 201 -13.17 0.05 -2.93
CA ALA A 201 -14.31 -0.59 -2.27
C ALA A 201 -14.09 -0.73 -0.75
N GLY A 202 -12.89 -1.09 -0.32
CA GLY A 202 -12.55 -1.27 1.10
C GLY A 202 -13.36 -2.37 1.82
N VAL A 203 -13.09 -2.55 3.11
CA VAL A 203 -13.74 -3.56 3.96
C VAL A 203 -14.44 -2.92 5.15
N LYS A 204 -15.64 -3.41 5.51
CA LYS A 204 -16.43 -2.89 6.64
C LYS A 204 -16.04 -3.62 7.93
N LEU A 205 -15.85 -2.83 8.99
CA LEU A 205 -15.57 -3.31 10.33
C LEU A 205 -16.74 -3.00 11.26
N ASP A 206 -17.27 -4.00 11.95
CA ASP A 206 -18.23 -3.83 13.04
C ASP A 206 -17.49 -3.31 14.28
N VAL A 207 -17.56 -1.99 14.47
CA VAL A 207 -16.88 -1.27 15.55
C VAL A 207 -17.39 -1.69 16.93
N ALA A 208 -18.68 -2.03 17.06
CA ALA A 208 -19.24 -2.45 18.33
C ALA A 208 -18.66 -3.81 18.75
N ARG A 209 -18.70 -4.79 17.84
CA ARG A 209 -18.08 -6.10 18.07
C ARG A 209 -16.57 -6.01 18.29
N TRP A 210 -15.90 -5.13 17.54
CA TRP A 210 -14.45 -4.92 17.70
C TRP A 210 -14.08 -4.38 19.08
N LYS A 211 -14.84 -3.41 19.62
CA LYS A 211 -14.65 -2.88 20.97
C LYS A 211 -14.97 -3.91 22.05
N GLU A 212 -16.01 -4.72 21.87
CA GLU A 212 -16.29 -5.84 22.78
C GLU A 212 -15.15 -6.86 22.80
N LEU A 213 -14.59 -7.16 21.64
CA LEU A 213 -13.43 -8.04 21.52
C LEU A 213 -12.20 -7.42 22.21
N GLU A 214 -11.97 -6.13 22.05
CA GLU A 214 -10.90 -5.39 22.74
C GLU A 214 -10.98 -5.59 24.25
N VAL A 215 -12.15 -5.39 24.86
CA VAL A 215 -12.35 -5.59 26.31
C VAL A 215 -12.03 -7.04 26.71
N LYS A 216 -12.58 -8.03 25.99
CA LYS A 216 -12.35 -9.45 26.29
C LYS A 216 -10.89 -9.87 26.15
N VAL A 217 -10.17 -9.35 25.16
CA VAL A 217 -8.74 -9.65 24.97
C VAL A 217 -7.92 -8.95 26.05
N ARG A 218 -8.30 -7.74 26.46
CA ARG A 218 -7.68 -6.98 27.54
C ARG A 218 -7.76 -7.73 28.87
N GLU A 219 -8.95 -8.23 29.22
CA GLU A 219 -9.18 -9.07 30.41
C GLU A 219 -8.35 -10.36 30.36
N ARG A 220 -8.33 -11.08 29.23
CA ARG A 220 -7.49 -12.28 29.04
C ARG A 220 -6.01 -11.97 29.24
N ARG A 221 -5.55 -10.83 28.72
CA ARG A 221 -4.15 -10.37 28.86
C ARG A 221 -3.81 -10.04 30.30
N ASP A 222 -4.73 -9.40 31.04
CA ASP A 222 -4.53 -9.07 32.45
C ASP A 222 -4.49 -10.33 33.32
N LEU A 223 -5.39 -11.30 33.08
CA LEU A 223 -5.34 -12.61 33.74
C LEU A 223 -4.04 -13.38 33.41
N ALA A 224 -3.57 -13.32 32.16
CA ALA A 224 -2.30 -13.93 31.78
C ALA A 224 -1.11 -13.25 32.47
N ALA A 225 -1.16 -11.92 32.65
CA ALA A 225 -0.17 -11.17 33.40
C ALA A 225 -0.17 -11.57 34.88
N GLU A 226 -1.33 -11.61 35.54
CA GLU A 226 -1.46 -12.05 36.94
C GLU A 226 -0.95 -13.48 37.14
N ARG A 227 -1.32 -14.39 36.22
CA ARG A 227 -0.84 -15.77 36.22
C ARG A 227 0.67 -15.82 36.08
N LEU A 228 1.24 -15.03 35.18
CA LEU A 228 2.69 -14.96 34.99
C LEU A 228 3.39 -14.44 36.25
N GLU A 229 2.88 -13.38 36.87
CA GLU A 229 3.41 -12.82 38.11
C GLU A 229 3.33 -13.80 39.28
N SER A 230 2.28 -14.62 39.35
CA SER A 230 2.12 -15.63 40.41
C SER A 230 3.22 -16.69 40.43
N PHE A 231 3.95 -16.88 39.33
CA PHE A 231 5.08 -17.81 39.27
C PHE A 231 6.36 -17.22 39.84
N PHE A 232 6.49 -15.90 39.97
CA PHE A 232 7.71 -15.25 40.45
C PHE A 232 7.59 -14.90 41.93
N PRO A 233 8.67 -15.08 42.72
CA PRO A 233 8.66 -14.63 44.11
C PRO A 233 8.46 -13.11 44.19
N PRO A 234 7.71 -12.59 45.16
CA PRO A 234 7.57 -11.15 45.35
C PRO A 234 8.95 -10.54 45.62
N PRO A 235 9.29 -9.40 44.99
CA PRO A 235 10.58 -8.76 45.21
C PRO A 235 10.76 -8.42 46.70
N GLU A 236 11.87 -8.85 47.28
CA GLU A 236 12.24 -8.51 48.66
C GLU A 236 12.34 -6.98 48.80
N GLY A 237 11.58 -6.41 49.75
CA GLY A 237 11.69 -5.00 50.13
C GLY A 237 10.64 -4.02 49.56
N VAL A 238 9.67 -4.46 48.76
CA VAL A 238 8.58 -3.59 48.27
C VAL A 238 7.27 -3.94 48.99
N LEU A 239 6.85 -3.09 49.93
CA LEU A 239 5.53 -3.18 50.56
C LEU A 239 4.44 -3.08 49.48
N PRO A 240 3.39 -3.94 49.52
CA PRO A 240 2.26 -3.80 48.60
C PRO A 240 1.53 -2.48 48.89
N LEU A 241 1.54 -1.56 47.92
CA LEU A 241 0.52 -0.52 47.86
C LEU A 241 -0.68 -1.13 47.13
N GLU A 242 -1.82 -1.22 47.80
CA GLU A 242 -3.08 -1.64 47.18
C GLU A 242 -3.38 -0.76 45.96
N GLY A 243 -3.60 -1.40 44.81
CA GLY A 243 -4.06 -0.72 43.58
C GLY A 243 -2.98 -0.27 42.59
N LEU A 244 -1.69 -0.53 42.83
CA LEU A 244 -0.64 -0.33 41.83
C LEU A 244 -0.36 -1.65 41.09
N GLY A 245 -0.36 -1.59 39.75
CA GLY A 245 -0.29 -2.73 38.84
C GLY A 245 1.00 -3.58 38.90
N PRO A 246 1.27 -4.37 37.84
CA PRO A 246 2.31 -5.41 37.81
C PRO A 246 3.65 -4.95 38.40
N ARG A 247 4.22 -5.73 39.32
CA ARG A 247 5.52 -5.46 39.96
C ARG A 247 6.69 -5.64 38.98
N LEU A 248 6.47 -6.39 37.90
CA LEU A 248 7.44 -6.68 36.86
C LEU A 248 7.01 -6.04 35.53
N ASN A 249 7.90 -5.30 34.85
CA ASN A 249 7.62 -4.85 33.49
C ASN A 249 7.76 -6.05 32.52
N LEU A 250 6.63 -6.69 32.24
CA LEU A 250 6.51 -7.86 31.36
C LEU A 250 6.86 -7.58 29.88
N ASN A 251 7.09 -6.31 29.53
CA ASN A 251 7.55 -5.93 28.20
C ASN A 251 9.08 -5.75 28.14
N SER A 252 9.78 -5.79 29.28
CA SER A 252 11.25 -5.64 29.35
C SER A 252 11.94 -7.01 29.31
N PRO A 253 12.73 -7.33 28.25
CA PRO A 253 13.44 -8.59 28.16
C PRO A 253 14.37 -8.85 29.34
N LYS A 254 15.03 -7.81 29.85
CA LYS A 254 15.99 -7.90 30.96
C LYS A 254 15.31 -8.29 32.27
N GLN A 255 14.19 -7.64 32.59
CA GLN A 255 13.44 -7.96 33.81
C GLN A 255 12.85 -9.37 33.75
N ILE A 256 12.42 -9.83 32.57
CA ILE A 256 11.98 -11.22 32.39
C ILE A 256 13.13 -12.19 32.59
N THR A 257 14.29 -11.98 31.98
CA THR A 257 15.45 -12.87 32.18
C THR A 257 15.88 -12.95 33.64
N ASP A 258 15.83 -11.82 34.36
CA ASP A 258 16.16 -11.77 35.79
C ASP A 258 15.10 -12.50 36.64
N ALA A 259 13.81 -12.38 36.29
CA ALA A 259 12.72 -13.11 36.93
C ALA A 259 12.75 -14.62 36.66
N PHE A 260 13.17 -15.07 35.47
CA PHE A 260 13.37 -16.50 35.22
C PHE A 260 14.60 -17.05 35.95
N ARG A 261 15.64 -16.22 36.16
CA ARG A 261 16.83 -16.62 36.94
C ARG A 261 16.48 -16.91 38.41
N THR A 262 15.51 -16.21 39.01
CA THR A 262 15.06 -16.51 40.38
C THR A 262 14.35 -17.86 40.48
N LEU A 263 13.82 -18.38 39.37
CA LEU A 263 13.26 -19.73 39.25
C LEU A 263 14.31 -20.79 38.88
N GLY A 264 15.59 -20.41 38.82
CA GLY A 264 16.69 -21.30 38.42
C GLY A 264 16.72 -21.60 36.92
N ILE A 265 16.02 -20.81 36.09
CA ILE A 265 15.97 -20.97 34.64
C ILE A 265 16.82 -19.88 33.98
N GLU A 266 17.94 -20.26 33.39
CA GLU A 266 18.74 -19.33 32.58
C GLU A 266 18.19 -19.25 31.15
N LEU A 267 17.70 -18.07 30.79
CA LEU A 267 17.25 -17.77 29.43
C LEU A 267 18.32 -16.96 28.68
N PRO A 268 18.88 -17.46 27.56
CA PRO A 268 19.83 -16.71 26.75
C PRO A 268 19.15 -15.54 26.02
N ASP A 269 17.87 -15.71 25.65
CA ASP A 269 17.02 -14.66 25.13
C ASP A 269 15.55 -14.93 25.51
N THR A 270 14.68 -13.94 25.24
CA THR A 270 13.23 -14.10 25.43
C THR A 270 12.51 -14.32 24.09
N LYS A 271 13.18 -14.87 23.06
CA LYS A 271 12.53 -15.14 21.77
C LYS A 271 11.57 -16.33 21.91
N VAL A 272 10.56 -16.36 21.04
CA VAL A 272 9.51 -17.40 21.04
C VAL A 272 10.12 -18.82 21.01
N TRP A 273 11.09 -19.07 20.13
CA TRP A 273 11.74 -20.37 19.97
C TRP A 273 12.49 -20.85 21.22
N THR A 274 13.03 -19.91 22.00
CA THR A 274 13.75 -20.21 23.25
C THR A 274 12.76 -20.53 24.36
N LEU A 275 11.70 -19.72 24.47
CA LEU A 275 10.64 -19.93 25.46
C LEU A 275 9.85 -21.22 25.21
N LEU A 276 9.68 -21.65 23.96
CA LEU A 276 9.02 -22.93 23.62
C LEU A 276 9.82 -24.16 24.07
N LYS A 277 11.14 -24.04 24.25
CA LYS A 277 12.01 -25.14 24.72
C LYS A 277 12.05 -25.26 26.24
N VAL A 278 11.49 -24.29 26.95
CA VAL A 278 11.51 -24.24 28.41
C VAL A 278 10.30 -24.97 28.94
N ASP A 279 10.51 -26.10 29.63
CA ASP A 279 9.43 -26.85 30.27
C ASP A 279 9.02 -26.22 31.60
N HIS A 280 8.47 -25.01 31.54
CA HIS A 280 7.96 -24.30 32.71
C HIS A 280 6.65 -23.57 32.40
N PRO A 281 5.63 -23.65 33.28
CA PRO A 281 4.35 -22.94 33.10
C PRO A 281 4.48 -21.42 32.90
N ALA A 282 5.47 -20.79 33.53
CA ALA A 282 5.75 -19.35 33.36
C ALA A 282 6.15 -18.99 31.92
N ALA A 283 6.87 -19.86 31.20
CA ALA A 283 7.24 -19.60 29.81
C ALA A 283 6.01 -19.60 28.89
N LYS A 284 5.07 -20.51 29.13
CA LYS A 284 3.78 -20.55 28.42
C LYS A 284 2.93 -19.32 28.71
N ALA A 285 2.82 -18.91 29.98
CA ALA A 285 2.08 -17.72 30.38
C ALA A 285 2.69 -16.42 29.77
N LEU A 286 4.01 -16.34 29.66
CA LEU A 286 4.68 -15.22 29.00
C LEU A 286 4.42 -15.15 27.49
N LEU A 287 4.42 -16.30 26.81
CA LEU A 287 4.07 -16.37 25.39
C LEU A 287 2.63 -15.92 25.16
N GLU A 288 1.69 -16.41 25.98
CA GLU A 288 0.28 -16.04 25.95
C GLU A 288 0.10 -14.52 26.18
N TYR A 289 0.70 -13.96 27.23
CA TYR A 289 0.66 -12.52 27.51
C TYR A 289 1.18 -11.69 26.32
N ARG A 290 2.33 -12.05 25.74
CA ARG A 290 2.91 -11.31 24.62
C ARG A 290 2.09 -11.39 23.35
N GLU A 291 1.49 -12.55 23.09
CA GLU A 291 0.60 -12.73 21.95
C GLU A 291 -0.64 -11.84 22.09
N LEU A 292 -1.29 -11.85 23.26
CA LEU A 292 -2.45 -11.01 23.55
C LEU A 292 -2.09 -9.51 23.52
N GLN A 293 -0.93 -9.14 24.07
CA GLN A 293 -0.45 -7.76 24.05
C GLN A 293 -0.20 -7.27 22.61
N LYS A 294 0.39 -8.13 21.74
CA LYS A 294 0.54 -7.83 20.32
C LYS A 294 -0.83 -7.67 19.66
N LYS A 295 -1.78 -8.57 19.95
CA LYS A 295 -3.15 -8.53 19.42
C LYS A 295 -3.85 -7.21 19.76
N LEU A 296 -3.72 -6.76 21.00
CA LEU A 296 -4.25 -5.48 21.48
C LEU A 296 -3.60 -4.29 20.77
N GLY A 297 -2.28 -4.14 20.90
CA GLY A 297 -1.59 -2.94 20.42
C GLY A 297 -1.43 -2.86 18.91
N THR A 298 -1.34 -4.00 18.20
CA THR A 298 -1.16 -3.98 16.73
C THR A 298 -2.48 -3.85 16.00
N TYR A 299 -3.57 -4.45 16.53
CA TYR A 299 -4.84 -4.53 15.81
C TYR A 299 -5.98 -3.83 16.57
N LEU A 300 -6.32 -4.30 17.77
CA LEU A 300 -7.57 -3.90 18.42
C LEU A 300 -7.63 -2.39 18.71
N GLU A 301 -6.52 -1.82 19.17
CA GLU A 301 -6.44 -0.40 19.53
C GLU A 301 -6.27 0.52 18.30
N THR A 302 -5.75 0.02 17.17
CA THR A 302 -5.35 0.85 16.02
C THR A 302 -6.38 0.84 14.89
N TYR A 303 -7.01 -0.30 14.61
CA TYR A 303 -7.89 -0.51 13.46
C TYR A 303 -9.10 0.43 13.39
N PRO A 304 -9.77 0.77 14.51
CA PRO A 304 -10.87 1.73 14.47
C PRO A 304 -10.44 3.11 13.93
N GLY A 305 -9.16 3.48 14.08
CA GLY A 305 -8.62 4.74 13.54
C GLY A 305 -8.39 4.74 12.02
N PHE A 306 -8.38 3.57 11.37
CA PHE A 306 -8.24 3.45 9.92
C PHE A 306 -9.58 3.48 9.18
N ILE A 307 -10.70 3.58 9.89
CA ILE A 307 -12.03 3.68 9.28
C ILE A 307 -12.17 5.07 8.67
N SER A 308 -12.40 5.14 7.36
CA SER A 308 -12.69 6.40 6.71
C SER A 308 -14.02 6.97 7.22
N PRO A 309 -14.07 8.23 7.66
CA PRO A 309 -15.31 8.85 8.11
C PRO A 309 -16.33 9.04 6.97
N LYS A 310 -15.86 9.05 5.71
CA LYS A 310 -16.71 9.25 4.53
C LYS A 310 -17.42 7.96 4.10
N THR A 311 -16.72 6.83 4.12
CA THR A 311 -17.26 5.55 3.64
C THR A 311 -17.71 4.62 4.78
N GLY A 312 -17.22 4.83 6.01
CA GLY A 312 -17.40 3.89 7.12
C GLY A 312 -16.62 2.58 6.94
N ARG A 313 -15.62 2.56 6.04
CA ARG A 313 -14.85 1.35 5.67
C ARG A 313 -13.34 1.58 5.83
N ILE A 314 -12.60 0.49 5.95
CA ILE A 314 -11.13 0.49 5.95
C ILE A 314 -10.64 0.29 4.51
N HIS A 315 -9.76 1.16 4.05
CA HIS A 315 -9.16 1.12 2.71
C HIS A 315 -7.67 0.86 2.83
N ALA A 316 -7.28 -0.42 2.83
CA ALA A 316 -5.89 -0.82 2.91
C ALA A 316 -5.16 -0.58 1.57
N ASN A 317 -3.86 -0.30 1.61
CA ASN A 317 -3.02 -0.15 0.44
C ASN A 317 -2.31 -1.48 0.13
N PHE A 318 -2.55 -2.02 -1.06
CA PHE A 318 -1.92 -3.22 -1.60
C PHE A 318 -0.76 -2.85 -2.51
N LEU A 319 0.38 -3.49 -2.27
CA LEU A 319 1.64 -3.15 -2.88
C LEU A 319 2.10 -4.35 -3.71
N GLN A 320 2.00 -4.20 -5.03
CA GLN A 320 2.52 -5.16 -6.01
C GLN A 320 4.04 -5.16 -5.99
N CYS A 321 4.63 -6.30 -6.36
CA CYS A 321 6.07 -6.48 -6.56
C CYS A 321 7.01 -5.96 -5.44
N ARG A 322 6.49 -5.72 -4.22
CA ARG A 322 7.25 -5.13 -3.12
C ARG A 322 8.06 -6.15 -2.32
N VAL A 323 7.64 -7.41 -2.34
CA VAL A 323 8.34 -8.50 -1.66
C VAL A 323 8.97 -9.43 -2.70
N PRO A 324 10.15 -10.03 -2.43
CA PRO A 324 10.85 -10.87 -3.41
C PRO A 324 10.07 -12.09 -3.90
N THR A 325 9.04 -12.51 -3.16
CA THR A 325 8.19 -13.64 -3.55
C THR A 325 7.12 -13.27 -4.58
N GLY A 326 6.96 -11.99 -4.93
CA GLY A 326 5.91 -11.49 -5.81
C GLY A 326 4.51 -11.41 -5.18
N ARG A 327 4.32 -11.86 -3.92
CA ARG A 327 3.04 -11.75 -3.23
C ARG A 327 2.65 -10.29 -3.00
N LEU A 328 1.35 -9.97 -3.05
CA LEU A 328 0.86 -8.66 -2.62
C LEU A 328 1.22 -8.42 -1.16
N ALA A 329 1.88 -7.31 -0.88
CA ALA A 329 2.02 -6.78 0.49
C ALA A 329 0.86 -5.82 0.80
N CYS A 330 0.58 -5.62 2.08
CA CYS A 330 -0.53 -4.79 2.53
C CYS A 330 -0.09 -3.82 3.64
N ALA A 331 -0.52 -2.56 3.56
CA ALA A 331 -0.17 -1.50 4.49
C ALA A 331 -1.33 -0.54 4.74
N ALA A 332 -1.24 0.21 5.85
CA ALA A 332 -2.15 1.30 6.23
C ALA A 332 -3.66 0.97 6.18
N PRO A 333 -4.17 -0.09 6.87
CA PRO A 333 -3.46 -1.05 7.73
C PRO A 333 -3.19 -2.39 7.02
N ASN A 334 -2.31 -3.22 7.59
CA ASN A 334 -2.03 -4.55 7.04
C ASN A 334 -3.14 -5.56 7.39
N ILE A 335 -4.19 -5.59 6.57
CA ILE A 335 -5.34 -6.48 6.77
C ILE A 335 -5.03 -7.96 6.47
N GLN A 336 -3.94 -8.26 5.75
CA GLN A 336 -3.50 -9.64 5.50
C GLN A 336 -2.99 -10.32 6.77
N GLN A 337 -2.51 -9.54 7.75
CA GLN A 337 -1.98 -10.05 9.01
C GLN A 337 -3.00 -10.08 10.15
N ILE A 338 -4.29 -9.86 9.86
CA ILE A 338 -5.34 -10.05 10.87
C ILE A 338 -5.28 -11.48 11.42
N PRO A 339 -5.34 -11.66 12.75
CA PRO A 339 -5.31 -12.98 13.36
C PRO A 339 -6.41 -13.91 12.80
N HIS A 340 -6.07 -15.19 12.61
CA HIS A 340 -6.96 -16.16 11.96
C HIS A 340 -8.16 -16.59 12.81
N GLU A 341 -8.17 -16.25 14.10
CA GLU A 341 -9.24 -16.59 15.01
C GLU A 341 -10.58 -16.00 14.55
N ASP A 342 -11.62 -16.82 14.69
CA ASP A 342 -12.97 -16.50 14.27
C ASP A 342 -13.52 -15.23 14.95
N GLU A 343 -13.09 -14.95 16.17
CA GLU A 343 -13.47 -13.74 16.91
C GLU A 343 -13.01 -12.44 16.22
N PHE A 344 -11.82 -12.42 15.59
CA PHE A 344 -11.34 -11.26 14.82
C PHE A 344 -12.03 -11.19 13.45
N ARG A 345 -12.12 -12.32 12.76
CA ARG A 345 -12.68 -12.37 11.39
C ARG A 345 -14.17 -12.00 11.36
N ARG A 346 -14.95 -12.37 12.37
CA ARG A 346 -16.38 -12.01 12.48
C ARG A 346 -16.67 -10.52 12.70
N CYS A 347 -15.64 -9.73 13.03
CA CYS A 347 -15.79 -8.28 13.07
C CYS A 347 -15.77 -7.66 11.68
N PHE A 348 -15.20 -8.33 10.67
CA PHE A 348 -15.31 -7.90 9.28
C PHE A 348 -16.64 -8.39 8.71
N VAL A 349 -17.48 -7.46 8.27
CA VAL A 349 -18.88 -7.75 7.92
C VAL A 349 -19.20 -7.29 6.50
N ALA A 350 -20.22 -7.90 5.91
CA ALA A 350 -20.79 -7.41 4.66
C ALA A 350 -21.58 -6.11 4.88
N GLU A 351 -21.79 -5.35 3.81
CA GLU A 351 -22.79 -4.29 3.80
C GLU A 351 -24.20 -4.88 3.85
N ASP A 352 -25.19 -4.11 4.31
CA ASP A 352 -26.58 -4.57 4.34
C ASP A 352 -27.04 -4.96 2.92
N GLY A 353 -27.68 -6.12 2.79
CA GLY A 353 -28.09 -6.70 1.51
C GLY A 353 -26.99 -7.49 0.78
N ASN A 354 -25.76 -7.51 1.30
CA ASN A 354 -24.64 -8.28 0.74
C ASN A 354 -24.23 -9.46 1.64
N THR A 355 -23.40 -10.35 1.09
CA THR A 355 -22.75 -11.43 1.85
C THR A 355 -21.27 -11.50 1.48
N LEU A 356 -20.43 -11.90 2.45
CA LEU A 356 -19.01 -12.14 2.18
C LEU A 356 -18.83 -13.56 1.62
N VAL A 357 -18.16 -13.65 0.48
CA VAL A 357 -17.81 -14.93 -0.16
C VAL A 357 -16.31 -15.13 -0.04
N ILE A 358 -15.91 -16.32 0.42
CA ILE A 358 -14.50 -16.70 0.54
C ILE A 358 -14.20 -17.72 -0.55
N ALA A 359 -13.22 -17.41 -1.39
CA ALA A 359 -12.65 -18.33 -2.36
C ALA A 359 -11.14 -18.49 -2.06
N ASP A 360 -10.70 -19.71 -1.80
CA ASP A 360 -9.33 -20.02 -1.41
C ASP A 360 -8.74 -21.13 -2.28
N TYR A 361 -7.47 -20.99 -2.66
CA TYR A 361 -6.77 -22.03 -3.40
C TYR A 361 -6.22 -23.09 -2.44
N SER A 362 -6.92 -24.22 -2.37
CA SER A 362 -6.57 -25.32 -1.47
C SER A 362 -5.16 -25.85 -1.71
N GLN A 363 -4.25 -25.56 -0.78
CA GLN A 363 -2.86 -26.05 -0.76
C GLN A 363 -2.08 -25.71 -2.05
N ILE A 364 -2.27 -24.50 -2.59
CA ILE A 364 -1.64 -24.10 -3.86
C ILE A 364 -0.12 -24.31 -3.87
N GLU A 365 0.57 -24.01 -2.77
CA GLU A 365 2.03 -24.17 -2.68
C GLU A 365 2.46 -25.64 -2.81
N LEU A 366 1.74 -26.57 -2.18
CA LEU A 366 2.02 -28.01 -2.29
C LEU A 366 1.68 -28.55 -3.68
N ARG A 367 0.63 -28.02 -4.31
CA ARG A 367 0.26 -28.39 -5.69
C ARG A 367 1.32 -27.93 -6.69
N ILE A 368 1.82 -26.71 -6.54
CA ILE A 368 2.92 -26.19 -7.37
C ILE A 368 4.17 -27.03 -7.14
N LEU A 369 4.52 -27.33 -5.87
CA LEU A 369 5.66 -28.19 -5.58
C LEU A 369 5.55 -29.56 -6.26
N ALA A 370 4.36 -30.17 -6.23
CA ALA A 370 4.12 -31.46 -6.88
C ALA A 370 4.24 -31.43 -8.41
N GLU A 371 3.96 -30.30 -9.05
CA GLU A 371 4.11 -30.13 -10.51
C GLU A 371 5.57 -29.86 -10.91
N VAL A 372 6.34 -29.19 -10.05
CA VAL A 372 7.73 -28.79 -10.33
C VAL A 372 8.76 -29.86 -9.92
N SER A 373 8.38 -30.79 -9.04
CA SER A 373 9.22 -31.92 -8.60
C SER A 373 9.17 -33.08 -9.60
#